data_AF-A0A7C7LXZ8-F1
#
_entry.id   AF-A0A7C7LXZ8-F1
#
_cell.length_a   1.000
_cell.length_b   1.000
_cell.length_c   1.000
_cell.angle_alpha   90.00
_cell.angle_beta   90.00
_cell.angle_gamma   90.00
#
_symmetry.space_group_name_H-M   'P 1'
#
loop_
_entity.id
_entity.type
_entity.pdbx_description
1 polymer ?
#
loop_
_entity_poly.entity_id
_entity_poly.type
_entity_poly.pdbx_seq_one_letter_code
_entity_poly.pdbx_strand_id
1 'polypeptide(L)'
;AFEKEMKDSKIADLRNLGTTRWGGSNTAAAYLKNFVQCRGEGDDEKQIPWAHLDIAGTAWGAKSNVLVADGGTGIHVRTLHHMISEGL
;
A
#
# COMPACT_ATOMS: atom_id res chain seq x y z
N ALA A 1 0.34 -15.46 4.34
CA ALA A 1 0.11 -15.39 5.81
C ALA A 1 -0.86 -14.26 6.16
N PHE A 2 -0.48 -12.99 5.92
CA PHE A 2 -1.32 -11.82 6.25
C PHE A 2 -2.69 -11.76 5.55
N GLU A 3 -2.81 -12.19 4.29
CA GLU A 3 -4.11 -12.24 3.60
C GLU A 3 -5.09 -13.23 4.26
N LYS A 4 -4.59 -14.40 4.67
CA LYS A 4 -5.38 -15.39 5.42
C LYS A 4 -5.82 -14.82 6.76
N GLU A 5 -4.95 -14.08 7.43
CA GLU A 5 -5.24 -13.42 8.70
C GLU A 5 -6.38 -12.40 8.57
N MET A 6 -6.43 -11.64 7.47
CA MET A 6 -7.51 -10.68 7.21
C MET A 6 -8.85 -11.33 6.90
N LYS A 7 -8.86 -12.51 6.27
CA LYS A 7 -10.09 -13.27 5.93
C LYS A 7 -10.64 -14.12 7.08
N ASP A 8 -9.90 -14.24 8.16
CA ASP A 8 -10.31 -15.03 9.32
C ASP A 8 -11.27 -14.26 10.23
N SER A 9 -12.44 -13.84 9.74
CA SER A 9 -13.46 -13.18 10.57
C SER A 9 -14.65 -14.11 10.83
N LYS A 10 -15.17 -14.09 12.07
CA LYS A 10 -16.28 -14.95 12.49
C LYS A 10 -17.64 -14.44 12.00
N ILE A 11 -17.72 -13.17 11.62
CA ILE A 11 -18.99 -12.45 11.39
C ILE A 11 -19.01 -11.62 10.09
N ALA A 12 -17.90 -11.55 9.37
CA ALA A 12 -17.74 -10.75 8.15
C ALA A 12 -16.72 -11.42 7.23
N ASP A 13 -16.64 -10.96 5.97
CA ASP A 13 -15.67 -11.49 5.00
C ASP A 13 -14.22 -11.12 5.35
N LEU A 14 -14.04 -9.96 6.01
CA LEU A 14 -12.74 -9.41 6.37
C LEU A 14 -12.76 -8.77 7.76
N ARG A 15 -11.62 -8.82 8.45
CA ARG A 15 -11.30 -7.95 9.61
C ARG A 15 -10.42 -6.78 9.16
N ASN A 16 -10.63 -5.59 9.74
CA ASN A 16 -9.88 -4.37 9.39
C ASN A 16 -8.55 -4.20 10.16
N LEU A 17 -8.24 -5.10 11.08
CA LEU A 17 -7.02 -5.10 11.89
C LEU A 17 -6.39 -6.48 11.94
N GLY A 18 -5.07 -6.53 12.16
CA GLY A 18 -4.34 -7.75 12.51
C GLY A 18 -4.84 -8.38 13.81
N THR A 19 -4.62 -9.69 13.94
CA THR A 19 -4.81 -10.44 15.19
C THR A 19 -3.73 -10.14 16.22
N THR A 20 -2.57 -9.68 15.77
CA THR A 20 -1.44 -9.30 16.62
C THR A 20 -0.97 -7.88 16.31
N ARG A 21 -0.15 -7.31 17.20
CA ARG A 21 0.48 -6.00 17.00
C ARG A 21 1.62 -6.00 15.98
N TRP A 22 2.09 -7.17 15.55
CA TRP A 22 3.29 -7.29 14.73
C TRP A 22 2.92 -7.32 13.25
N GLY A 23 3.66 -6.57 12.43
CA GLY A 23 3.44 -6.54 10.98
C GLY A 23 2.22 -5.72 10.55
N GLY A 24 1.86 -4.66 11.28
CA GLY A 24 0.72 -3.78 10.97
C GLY A 24 0.68 -3.26 9.53
N SER A 25 1.82 -2.81 8.97
CA SER A 25 1.87 -2.38 7.56
C SER A 25 1.58 -3.54 6.59
N ASN A 26 2.01 -4.76 6.91
CA ASN A 26 1.77 -5.93 6.05
C ASN A 26 0.30 -6.40 6.13
N THR A 27 -0.33 -6.35 7.31
CA THR A 27 -1.75 -6.69 7.45
C THR A 27 -2.65 -5.63 6.82
N ALA A 28 -2.29 -4.34 6.91
CA ALA A 28 -2.97 -3.27 6.19
C ALA A 28 -2.86 -3.45 4.67
N ALA A 29 -1.68 -3.72 4.13
CA ALA A 29 -1.50 -4.02 2.71
C ALA A 29 -2.31 -5.26 2.26
N ALA A 30 -2.32 -6.31 3.08
CA ALA A 30 -3.09 -7.51 2.83
C ALA A 30 -4.61 -7.26 2.87
N TYR A 31 -5.08 -6.35 3.73
CA TYR A 31 -6.47 -5.93 3.76
C TYR A 31 -6.87 -5.24 2.45
N LEU A 32 -6.09 -4.24 2.03
CA LEU A 32 -6.32 -3.50 0.78
C LEU A 32 -6.38 -4.42 -0.45
N LYS A 33 -5.62 -5.52 -0.45
CA LYS A 33 -5.53 -6.45 -1.59
C LYS A 33 -6.85 -7.09 -1.96
N ASN A 34 -7.76 -7.23 -1.01
CA ASN A 34 -9.08 -7.82 -1.25
C ASN A 34 -10.00 -6.91 -2.07
N PHE A 35 -9.66 -5.63 -2.20
CA PHE A 35 -10.45 -4.66 -2.97
C PHE A 35 -9.86 -4.38 -4.37
N VAL A 36 -8.78 -5.07 -4.73
CA VAL A 36 -8.15 -4.96 -6.04
C VAL A 36 -8.83 -5.93 -6.97
N GLN A 37 -9.50 -5.37 -7.95
CA GLN A 37 -10.28 -6.15 -8.91
C GLN A 37 -9.37 -6.98 -9.80
N CYS A 38 -9.96 -8.04 -10.35
CA CYS A 38 -9.39 -8.75 -11.49
C CYS A 38 -9.81 -8.07 -12.80
N ARG A 39 -8.97 -8.23 -13.82
CA ARG A 39 -9.22 -7.83 -15.20
C ARG A 39 -9.02 -9.05 -16.10
N GLY A 40 -9.82 -9.15 -17.16
CA GLY A 40 -9.86 -10.32 -18.04
C GLY A 40 -11.06 -11.20 -17.73
N GLU A 41 -11.23 -12.27 -18.50
CA GLU A 41 -12.32 -13.24 -18.37
C GLU A 41 -11.77 -14.66 -18.57
N GLY A 42 -12.43 -15.66 -17.98
CA GLY A 42 -12.01 -17.06 -18.11
C GLY A 42 -10.57 -17.27 -17.65
N ASP A 43 -9.77 -17.94 -18.47
CA ASP A 43 -8.37 -18.27 -18.16
C ASP A 43 -7.44 -17.03 -18.16
N ASP A 44 -7.91 -15.90 -18.69
CA ASP A 44 -7.16 -14.64 -18.72
C ASP A 44 -7.46 -13.73 -17.51
N GLU A 45 -8.35 -14.13 -16.60
CA GLU A 45 -8.68 -13.35 -15.40
C GLU A 45 -7.46 -13.24 -14.47
N LYS A 46 -6.97 -12.01 -14.26
CA LYS A 46 -5.81 -11.71 -13.41
C LYS A 46 -6.05 -10.48 -12.55
N GLN A 47 -5.57 -10.49 -11.31
CA GLN A 47 -5.61 -9.31 -10.44
C GLN A 47 -4.86 -8.15 -11.09
N ILE A 48 -5.45 -6.96 -11.08
CA ILE A 48 -4.84 -5.75 -11.65
C ILE A 48 -3.44 -5.56 -11.03
N PRO A 49 -2.38 -5.39 -11.84
CA PRO A 49 -1.06 -5.04 -11.33
C PRO A 49 -1.15 -3.78 -10.49
N TRP A 50 -0.66 -3.85 -9.26
CA TRP A 50 -0.87 -2.80 -8.27
C TRP A 50 0.31 -2.70 -7.31
N ALA A 51 0.45 -1.55 -6.68
CA ALA A 51 1.42 -1.31 -5.62
C ALA A 51 0.76 -0.48 -4.52
N HIS A 52 1.02 -0.84 -3.26
CA HIS A 52 0.69 -0.04 -2.09
C HIS A 52 1.98 0.58 -1.54
N LEU A 53 1.98 1.90 -1.38
CA LEU A 53 3.10 2.66 -0.82
C LEU A 53 2.69 3.19 0.56
N ASP A 54 3.22 2.56 1.63
CA ASP A 54 3.04 3.05 2.99
C ASP A 54 4.09 4.14 3.28
N ILE A 55 3.62 5.39 3.35
CA ILE A 55 4.48 6.58 3.57
C ILE A 55 4.33 7.17 4.97
N ALA A 56 3.63 6.51 5.89
CA ALA A 56 3.31 7.10 7.19
C ALA A 56 4.58 7.58 7.94
N GLY A 57 5.67 6.79 7.87
CA GLY A 57 6.93 7.12 8.53
C GLY A 57 7.79 8.15 7.80
N THR A 58 7.56 8.39 6.50
CA THR A 58 8.42 9.24 5.66
C THR A 58 7.71 10.51 5.18
N ALA A 59 6.39 10.62 5.35
CA ALA A 59 5.60 11.76 4.91
C ALA A 59 5.92 13.06 5.68
N TRP A 60 6.43 12.96 6.91
CA TRP A 60 6.71 14.07 7.80
C TRP A 60 8.03 13.89 8.56
N GLY A 61 8.58 14.98 9.09
CA GLY A 61 9.66 14.92 10.09
C GLY A 61 11.06 14.64 9.51
N ALA A 62 11.24 14.80 8.20
CA ALA A 62 12.58 14.83 7.64
C ALA A 62 13.33 16.08 8.13
N LYS A 63 14.65 15.95 8.31
CA LYS A 63 15.51 17.11 8.54
C LYS A 63 15.44 18.03 7.32
N SER A 64 15.35 19.33 7.59
CA SER A 64 15.37 20.32 6.54
C SER A 64 16.63 20.21 5.68
N ASN A 65 16.44 20.37 4.38
CA ASN A 65 17.47 20.33 3.36
C ASN A 65 17.05 21.20 2.16
N VAL A 66 17.87 21.24 1.12
CA VAL A 66 17.63 22.09 -0.06
C VAL A 66 16.31 21.78 -0.81
N LEU A 67 15.72 20.61 -0.59
CA LEU A 67 14.48 20.17 -1.25
C LEU A 67 13.27 20.11 -0.30
N VAL A 68 13.48 20.13 1.02
CA VAL A 68 12.43 19.91 2.02
C VAL A 68 12.63 20.88 3.18
N ALA A 69 11.66 21.76 3.41
CA ALA A 69 11.58 22.57 4.62
C ALA A 69 10.99 21.76 5.78
N ASP A 70 10.94 22.32 6.99
CA ASP A 70 10.30 21.67 8.12
C ASP A 70 8.82 21.39 7.83
N GLY A 71 8.39 20.13 8.02
CA GLY A 71 7.02 19.69 7.78
C GLY A 71 6.93 18.51 6.81
N GLY A 72 6.02 18.64 5.83
CA GLY A 72 5.72 17.59 4.85
C GLY A 72 6.86 17.40 3.85
N THR A 73 7.23 16.15 3.60
CA THR A 73 8.42 15.81 2.80
C THR A 73 8.15 15.70 1.30
N GLY A 74 6.90 15.48 0.90
CA GLY A 74 6.54 15.16 -0.49
C GLY A 74 7.19 13.85 -0.99
N ILE A 75 7.48 12.91 -0.09
CA ILE A 75 8.13 11.63 -0.42
C ILE A 75 7.42 10.92 -1.58
N HIS A 76 8.22 10.36 -2.49
CA HIS A 76 7.84 9.71 -3.75
C HIS A 76 7.24 10.58 -4.86
N VAL A 77 6.87 11.84 -4.66
CA VAL A 77 6.31 12.69 -5.74
C VAL A 77 7.26 12.77 -6.93
N ARG A 78 8.56 13.07 -6.71
CA ARG A 78 9.56 13.11 -7.80
C ARG A 78 9.79 11.75 -8.45
N THR A 79 9.82 10.68 -7.66
CA THR A 79 10.02 9.31 -8.17
C THR A 79 8.87 8.91 -9.09
N LEU A 80 7.62 9.14 -8.65
CA LEU A 80 6.44 8.83 -9.43
C LEU A 80 6.34 9.72 -10.67
N HIS A 81 6.66 11.02 -10.54
CA HIS A 81 6.73 11.92 -11.68
C HIS A 81 7.72 11.42 -12.73
N HIS A 82 8.95 11.11 -12.34
CA HIS A 82 9.97 10.60 -13.25
C HIS A 82 9.54 9.29 -13.93
N MET A 83 8.99 8.35 -13.16
CA MET A 83 8.46 7.08 -13.69
C MET A 83 7.40 7.28 -14.78
N ILE A 84 6.49 8.26 -14.63
CA ILE A 84 5.44 8.52 -15.63
C ILE A 84 5.90 9.42 -16.78
N SER A 85 6.88 10.30 -16.57
CA SER A 85 7.34 11.26 -17.58
C SER A 85 8.47 10.74 -18.45
N GLU A 86 9.34 9.91 -17.89
CA GLU A 86 10.59 9.46 -18.54
C GLU A 86 10.65 7.93 -18.69
N GLY A 87 9.75 7.19 -18.04
CA GLY A 87 9.76 5.73 -18.02
C GLY A 87 10.68 5.17 -16.93
N LEU A 88 10.77 3.84 -16.88
CA LEU A 88 11.75 3.10 -16.06
C LEU A 88 13.04 2.91 -16.85
#